data_AF-A0A059LDY8-F1
#
_entry.id   AF-A0A059LDY8-F1
#
_cell.length_a   1.000
_cell.length_b   1.000
_cell.length_c   1.000
_cell.angle_alpha   90.00
_cell.angle_beta   90.00
_cell.angle_gamma   90.00
#
_symmetry.space_group_name_H-M   'P 1'
#
loop_
_entity.id
_entity.type
_entity.pdbx_description
1 polymer ?
#
loop_
_entity_poly.entity_id
_entity_poly.type
_entity_poly.pdbx_seq_one_letter_code
_entity_poly.pdbx_strand_id
1 'polypeptide(L)'
;EVLLSTRLKYLLVVLEETGEGGREALLRLRPSSAALLAAHSDLVGLIVLAAGDAGSSHDGYYRFFAPWAGLDEDPVTGSAAAVIAPYLARRLGRESLGLRQDSRRGGELRVVFQGERVKISGQSVVTVEGKIVVPTK
;
A
#
# COMPACT_ATOMS: atom_id res chain seq x y z
N GLU A 1 5.79 10.07 10.79
CA GLU A 1 4.91 9.40 11.79
C GLU A 1 4.97 7.87 11.64
N VAL A 2 4.82 7.09 12.72
CA VAL A 2 4.76 5.62 12.67
C VAL A 2 3.53 5.10 13.41
N LEU A 3 2.74 4.25 12.76
CA LEU A 3 1.47 3.71 13.23
C LEU A 3 1.43 2.19 13.03
N LEU A 4 0.66 1.46 13.85
CA LEU A 4 0.48 0.01 13.72
C LEU A 4 -0.99 -0.35 13.57
N SER A 5 -1.33 -1.04 12.48
CA SER A 5 -2.61 -1.75 12.37
C SER A 5 -2.50 -3.08 13.10
N THR A 6 -3.03 -3.18 14.32
CA THR A 6 -2.94 -4.40 15.13
C THR A 6 -3.72 -5.58 14.54
N ARG A 7 -4.81 -5.30 13.82
CA ARG A 7 -5.66 -6.32 13.18
C ARG A 7 -4.96 -7.01 12.00
N LEU A 8 -4.30 -6.23 11.14
CA LEU A 8 -3.58 -6.73 9.98
C LEU A 8 -2.09 -6.96 10.25
N LYS A 9 -1.59 -6.49 11.41
CA LYS A 9 -0.18 -6.49 11.79
C LYS A 9 0.68 -5.76 10.75
N TYR A 10 0.17 -4.64 10.23
CA TYR A 10 0.87 -3.79 9.27
C TYR A 10 1.43 -2.55 9.95
N LEU A 11 2.73 -2.33 9.83
CA LEU A 11 3.38 -1.11 10.25
C LEU A 11 3.23 -0.06 9.15
N LEU A 12 2.65 1.10 9.48
CA LEU A 12 2.52 2.25 8.58
C LEU A 12 3.56 3.30 8.98
N VAL A 13 4.53 3.53 8.10
CA VAL A 13 5.53 4.59 8.22
C VAL A 13 5.17 5.70 7.24
N VAL A 14 4.91 6.89 7.76
CA VAL A 14 4.57 8.07 6.96
C VAL A 14 5.81 8.94 6.86
N LEU A 15 6.29 9.13 5.63
CA LEU A 15 7.40 10.00 5.31
C LEU A 15 7.00 11.46 5.52
N GLU A 16 7.91 12.24 6.10
CA GLU A 16 7.78 13.68 6.19
C GLU A 16 8.36 14.33 4.93
N GLU A 17 7.79 15.45 4.51
CA GLU A 17 8.33 16.21 3.37
C GLU A 17 9.64 16.88 3.79
N THR A 18 10.77 16.28 3.43
CA THR A 18 12.10 16.84 3.68
C THR A 18 12.77 17.22 2.35
N GLY A 19 12.50 18.42 1.83
CA GLY A 19 13.23 19.04 0.70
C GLY A 19 13.11 18.36 -0.68
N GLU A 20 13.35 17.05 -0.76
CA GLU A 20 12.96 16.17 -1.86
C GLU A 20 11.47 15.80 -1.71
N GLY A 21 10.73 15.78 -2.83
CA GLY A 21 9.32 15.38 -2.82
C GLY A 21 9.13 13.98 -2.25
N GLY A 22 8.10 13.77 -1.42
CA GLY A 22 7.91 12.52 -0.67
C GLY A 22 7.83 11.27 -1.54
N ARG A 23 7.30 11.39 -2.77
CA ARG A 23 7.25 10.31 -3.75
C ARG A 23 8.65 9.86 -4.22
N GLU A 24 9.57 10.80 -4.44
CA GLU A 24 10.94 10.49 -4.86
C GLU A 24 11.70 9.75 -3.76
N ALA A 25 11.52 10.16 -2.50
CA ALA A 25 12.09 9.47 -1.36
C ALA A 25 11.62 8.00 -1.32
N LEU A 26 10.34 7.78 -1.57
CA LEU A 26 9.70 6.45 -1.61
C LEU A 26 10.24 5.55 -2.74
N LEU A 27 10.50 6.11 -3.93
CA LEU A 27 11.09 5.39 -5.07
C LEU A 27 12.55 4.99 -4.83
N ARG A 28 13.30 5.78 -4.06
CA ARG A 28 14.70 5.48 -3.69
C ARG A 28 14.85 4.42 -2.60
N LEU A 29 13.79 4.09 -1.87
CA LEU A 29 13.87 3.08 -0.80
C LEU A 29 14.37 1.73 -1.35
N ARG A 30 15.36 1.16 -0.64
CA ARG A 30 15.91 -0.18 -0.87
C ARG A 30 15.95 -0.92 0.47
N PRO A 31 14.78 -1.26 1.04
CA PRO A 31 14.75 -1.97 2.31
C PRO A 31 15.36 -3.36 2.17
N SER A 32 16.07 -3.80 3.21
CA SER A 32 16.61 -5.16 3.30
C SER A 32 15.59 -6.05 3.99
N SER A 33 15.09 -7.07 3.29
CA SER A 33 14.18 -8.07 3.87
C SER A 33 14.77 -8.75 5.10
N ALA A 34 16.08 -9.06 5.08
CA ALA A 34 16.77 -9.64 6.23
C ALA A 34 16.77 -8.70 7.45
N ALA A 35 17.00 -7.40 7.23
CA ALA A 35 16.97 -6.42 8.32
C ALA A 35 15.55 -6.24 8.88
N LEU A 36 14.53 -6.22 8.02
CA LEU A 36 13.13 -6.13 8.44
C LEU A 36 12.71 -7.35 9.28
N LEU A 37 13.03 -8.55 8.82
CA LEU A 37 12.76 -9.80 9.54
C LEU A 37 13.51 -9.86 10.88
N ALA A 38 14.73 -9.33 10.96
CA ALA A 38 15.49 -9.26 12.20
C ALA A 38 14.93 -8.22 13.19
N ALA A 39 14.34 -7.12 12.70
CA ALA A 39 13.83 -6.04 13.52
C ALA A 39 12.50 -6.38 14.21
N HIS A 40 11.66 -7.21 13.59
CA HIS A 40 10.37 -7.63 14.15
C HIS A 40 9.99 -9.05 13.71
N SER A 41 9.37 -9.82 14.59
CA SER A 41 8.88 -11.19 14.30
C SER A 41 7.39 -11.26 13.95
N ASP A 42 6.59 -10.30 14.44
CA ASP A 42 5.13 -10.45 14.52
C ASP A 42 4.36 -9.59 13.52
N LEU A 43 5.07 -8.91 12.62
CA LEU A 43 4.46 -8.14 11.54
C LEU A 43 4.10 -9.04 10.36
N VAL A 44 3.16 -8.58 9.54
CA VAL A 44 2.85 -9.20 8.25
C VAL A 44 3.34 -8.30 7.11
N GLY A 45 3.39 -6.98 7.30
CA GLY A 45 3.87 -6.07 6.29
C GLY A 45 4.22 -4.67 6.80
N LEU A 46 4.97 -3.95 5.97
CA LEU A 46 5.39 -2.57 6.14
C LEU A 46 4.83 -1.74 4.99
N ILE A 47 4.00 -0.77 5.32
CA ILE A 47 3.54 0.29 4.42
C ILE A 47 4.47 1.49 4.63
N VAL A 48 5.06 1.98 3.54
CA VAL A 48 5.69 3.31 3.55
C VAL A 48 4.83 4.24 2.71
N LEU A 49 4.37 5.34 3.30
CA LEU A 49 3.40 6.27 2.72
C LEU A 49 4.03 7.66 2.58
N ALA A 50 3.87 8.26 1.41
CA ALA A 50 4.12 9.67 1.14
C ALA A 50 2.80 10.38 0.77
N ALA A 51 2.72 11.67 1.08
CA ALA A 51 1.60 12.51 0.66
C ALA A 51 1.54 12.62 -0.88
N GLY A 52 0.33 12.86 -1.39
CA GLY A 52 0.10 13.20 -2.80
C GLY A 52 0.70 14.56 -3.18
N ASP A 53 1.10 14.71 -4.44
CA ASP A 53 1.63 15.98 -4.95
C ASP A 53 0.51 16.99 -5.18
N ALA A 54 0.81 18.29 -5.03
CA ALA A 54 -0.13 19.35 -5.34
C ALA A 54 -0.62 19.26 -6.80
N GLY A 55 -1.94 19.22 -7.00
CA GLY A 55 -2.55 19.09 -8.33
C GLY A 55 -2.58 17.67 -8.90
N SER A 56 -2.04 16.67 -8.20
CA SER A 56 -2.17 15.25 -8.55
C SER A 56 -3.58 14.74 -8.25
N SER A 57 -4.03 13.73 -9.00
CA SER A 57 -5.23 12.95 -8.68
C SER A 57 -5.00 11.93 -7.55
N HIS A 58 -3.77 11.78 -7.08
CA HIS A 58 -3.40 10.87 -6.00
C HIS A 58 -3.21 11.67 -4.71
N ASP A 59 -3.92 11.27 -3.67
CA ASP A 59 -3.79 11.82 -2.31
C ASP A 59 -2.66 11.18 -1.51
N GLY A 60 -2.14 10.05 -1.99
CA GLY A 60 -1.01 9.37 -1.38
C GLY A 60 -0.34 8.38 -2.33
N TYR A 61 0.98 8.32 -2.21
CA TYR A 61 1.82 7.32 -2.86
C TYR A 61 2.35 6.37 -1.79
N TYR A 62 2.35 5.07 -2.06
CA TYR A 62 2.85 4.11 -1.07
C TYR A 62 3.62 2.95 -1.71
N ARG A 63 4.40 2.26 -0.88
CA ARG A 63 4.99 0.94 -1.17
C ARG A 63 4.66 -0.02 -0.05
N PHE A 64 4.61 -1.30 -0.37
CA PHE A 64 4.27 -2.35 0.58
C PHE A 64 5.28 -3.49 0.54
N PHE A 65 6.03 -3.63 1.63
CA PHE A 65 7.04 -4.68 1.82
C PHE A 65 6.49 -5.74 2.77
N ALA A 66 6.52 -7.01 2.40
CA ALA A 66 5.96 -8.07 3.24
C ALA A 66 6.88 -9.30 3.35
N PRO A 67 8.14 -9.13 3.78
CA PRO A 67 9.07 -10.25 3.89
C PRO A 67 8.57 -11.33 4.85
N TRP A 68 7.77 -10.97 5.85
CA TRP A 68 7.10 -11.91 6.77
C TRP A 68 6.06 -12.81 6.08
N ALA A 69 5.56 -12.42 4.91
CA ALA A 69 4.68 -13.21 4.05
C ALA A 69 5.45 -13.93 2.93
N GLY A 70 6.79 -13.93 2.96
CA GLY A 70 7.63 -14.60 1.97
C GLY A 70 7.81 -13.83 0.66
N LEU A 71 7.49 -12.53 0.63
CA LEU A 71 7.66 -11.67 -0.54
C LEU A 71 8.37 -10.37 -0.18
N ASP A 72 9.37 -9.96 -0.95
CA ASP A 72 10.11 -8.72 -0.65
C ASP A 72 9.22 -7.48 -0.77
N GLU A 73 8.48 -7.39 -1.88
CA GLU A 73 7.56 -6.29 -2.17
C GLU A 73 6.36 -6.78 -2.98
N ASP A 74 5.15 -6.41 -2.57
CA ASP A 74 3.92 -6.71 -3.32
C ASP A 74 3.69 -5.63 -4.39
N PRO A 75 3.33 -5.99 -5.63
CA PRO A 75 3.02 -5.02 -6.68
C PRO A 75 1.90 -4.02 -6.34
N VAL A 76 0.74 -4.51 -5.87
CA VAL A 76 -0.46 -3.70 -5.59
C VAL A 76 -1.31 -4.36 -4.50
N THR A 77 -1.47 -3.70 -3.36
CA THR A 77 -1.93 -4.31 -2.12
C THR A 77 -3.20 -3.63 -1.60
N GLY A 78 -4.37 -4.19 -1.94
CA GLY A 78 -5.66 -3.67 -1.46
C GLY A 78 -5.76 -3.60 0.08
N SER A 79 -5.23 -4.58 0.80
CA SER A 79 -5.23 -4.54 2.27
C SER A 79 -4.44 -3.37 2.85
N ALA A 80 -3.37 -2.94 2.19
CA ALA A 80 -2.60 -1.76 2.62
C ALA A 80 -3.42 -0.49 2.39
N ALA A 81 -4.12 -0.38 1.24
CA ALA A 81 -5.03 0.71 0.96
C ALA A 81 -6.17 0.82 2.01
N ALA A 82 -6.63 -0.30 2.57
CA ALA A 82 -7.60 -0.31 3.67
C ALA A 82 -7.04 0.28 4.99
N VAL A 83 -5.73 0.20 5.22
CA VAL A 83 -5.05 0.84 6.37
C VAL A 83 -4.82 2.33 6.11
N ILE A 84 -4.44 2.70 4.87
CA ILE A 84 -4.13 4.07 4.48
C ILE A 84 -5.38 4.95 4.42
N ALA A 85 -6.49 4.43 3.89
CA ALA A 85 -7.72 5.20 3.67
C ALA A 85 -8.23 5.94 4.92
N PRO A 86 -8.44 5.30 6.10
CA PRO A 86 -8.90 6.01 7.29
C PRO A 86 -7.87 7.01 7.85
N TYR A 87 -6.57 6.80 7.57
CA TYR A 87 -5.51 7.72 7.97
C TYR A 87 -5.55 9.01 7.14
N LEU A 88 -5.54 8.89 5.80
CA LEU A 88 -5.60 10.04 4.92
C LEU A 88 -6.95 10.76 4.96
N ALA A 89 -8.06 10.03 5.06
CA ALA A 89 -9.39 10.64 5.08
C ALA A 89 -9.56 11.60 6.27
N ARG A 90 -9.04 11.22 7.44
CA ARG A 90 -9.05 12.08 8.64
C ARG A 90 -8.14 13.30 8.49
N ARG A 91 -6.96 13.14 7.86
CA ARG A 91 -6.02 14.24 7.66
C ARG A 91 -6.47 15.25 6.60
N LEU A 92 -7.09 14.76 5.53
CA LEU A 92 -7.52 15.59 4.40
C LEU A 92 -8.96 16.08 4.53
N GLY A 93 -9.73 15.57 5.50
CA GLY A 93 -11.13 15.94 5.72
C GLY A 93 -12.07 15.47 4.61
N ARG A 94 -11.73 14.40 3.88
CA ARG A 94 -12.55 13.85 2.78
C ARG A 94 -12.48 12.33 2.70
N GLU A 95 -13.55 11.71 2.22
CA GLU A 95 -13.70 10.25 2.24
C GLU A 95 -13.23 9.54 0.96
N SER A 96 -13.33 10.21 -0.18
CA SER A 96 -12.91 9.68 -1.48
C SER A 96 -11.47 10.08 -1.76
N LEU A 97 -10.63 9.08 -2.00
CA LEU A 97 -9.19 9.26 -2.16
C LEU A 97 -8.65 8.49 -3.36
N GLY A 98 -7.68 9.09 -4.03
CA GLY A 98 -6.84 8.42 -5.02
C GLY A 98 -5.55 7.93 -4.38
N LEU A 99 -5.19 6.66 -4.57
CA LEU A 99 -3.93 6.09 -4.10
C LEU A 99 -3.16 5.47 -5.24
N ARG A 100 -1.83 5.55 -5.17
CA ARG A 100 -0.95 4.82 -6.08
C ARG A 100 0.10 4.03 -5.30
N GLN A 101 0.21 2.74 -5.60
CA GLN A 101 1.32 1.93 -5.13
C GLN A 101 2.46 2.03 -6.14
N ASP A 102 3.56 2.68 -5.76
CA ASP A 102 4.74 2.86 -6.61
C ASP A 102 5.74 1.70 -6.41
N SER A 103 5.24 0.47 -6.57
CA SER A 103 6.10 -0.71 -6.75
C SER A 103 6.72 -0.70 -8.16
N ARG A 104 7.61 -1.67 -8.46
CA ARG A 104 8.16 -1.83 -9.82
C ARG A 104 7.09 -1.93 -10.92
N ARG A 105 5.95 -2.58 -10.63
CA ARG A 105 4.83 -2.72 -11.59
C ARG A 105 3.88 -1.53 -11.54
N GLY A 106 3.71 -0.94 -10.37
CA GLY A 106 2.76 0.13 -10.15
C GLY A 106 1.30 -0.35 -10.09
N GLY A 107 0.46 0.42 -9.39
CA GLY A 107 -0.99 0.23 -9.44
C GLY A 107 -1.75 1.42 -8.87
N GLU A 108 -2.87 1.74 -9.51
CA GLU A 108 -3.75 2.82 -9.10
C GLU A 108 -5.01 2.26 -8.45
N LEU A 109 -5.39 2.86 -7.32
CA LEU A 109 -6.56 2.48 -6.54
C LEU A 109 -7.40 3.73 -6.24
N ARG A 110 -8.71 3.60 -6.39
CA ARG A 110 -9.68 4.52 -5.83
C ARG A 110 -10.25 3.92 -4.56
N VAL A 111 -10.17 4.66 -3.47
CA VAL A 111 -10.69 4.23 -2.17
C VAL A 111 -11.74 5.21 -1.64
N VAL A 112 -12.76 4.66 -0.98
CA VAL A 112 -13.79 5.43 -0.30
C VAL A 112 -13.89 4.94 1.13
N PHE A 113 -13.58 5.79 2.09
CA PHE A 113 -13.72 5.52 3.52
C PHE A 113 -15.14 5.83 3.97
N GLN A 114 -15.87 4.83 4.47
CA GLN A 114 -17.26 4.91 4.90
C GLN A 114 -17.37 4.64 6.41
N GLY A 115 -16.58 5.33 7.21
CA GLY A 115 -16.55 5.22 8.69
C GLY A 115 -15.93 3.92 9.22
N GLU A 116 -16.60 2.80 9.03
CA GLU A 116 -16.11 1.48 9.50
C GLU A 116 -15.59 0.60 8.35
N ARG A 117 -15.91 0.97 7.10
CA ARG A 117 -15.55 0.19 5.92
C ARG A 117 -14.75 1.02 4.92
N VAL A 118 -13.92 0.34 4.14
CA VAL A 118 -13.20 0.92 3.02
C VAL A 118 -13.64 0.18 1.76
N LYS A 119 -14.15 0.91 0.78
CA LYS A 119 -14.33 0.39 -0.59
C LYS A 119 -13.06 0.65 -1.37
N ILE A 120 -12.61 -0.36 -2.09
CA ILE A 120 -11.40 -0.29 -2.92
C ILE A 120 -11.80 -0.71 -4.32
N SER A 121 -11.40 0.09 -5.31
CA SER A 121 -11.61 -0.20 -6.72
C SER A 121 -10.37 0.14 -7.53
N GLY A 122 -10.18 -0.58 -8.62
CA GLY A 122 -9.08 -0.40 -9.55
C GLY A 122 -9.49 -0.94 -10.92
N GLN A 123 -8.71 -0.62 -11.95
CA GLN A 123 -8.89 -1.23 -13.27
C GLN A 123 -8.24 -2.61 -13.29
N SER A 124 -8.80 -3.51 -14.11
CA SER A 124 -8.26 -4.85 -14.32
C SER A 124 -8.16 -5.16 -15.80
N VAL A 125 -7.17 -5.96 -16.19
CA VAL A 125 -6.97 -6.43 -17.57
C VAL A 125 -6.80 -7.94 -17.54
N VAL A 126 -7.51 -8.64 -18.42
CA VAL A 126 -7.33 -10.09 -18.63
C VAL A 126 -5.99 -10.30 -19.34
N THR A 127 -5.09 -11.06 -18.72
CA THR A 127 -3.74 -11.33 -19.27
C THR A 127 -3.67 -12.66 -20.00
N VAL A 128 -4.40 -13.67 -19.51
CA VAL A 128 -4.48 -15.02 -20.09
C VAL A 128 -5.90 -15.52 -19.90
N GLU A 129 -6.43 -16.16 -20.95
CA GLU A 129 -7.72 -16.85 -20.93
C GLU A 129 -7.54 -18.30 -21.39
N GLY A 130 -8.17 -19.26 -20.72
CA GLY A 130 -7.98 -20.67 -21.01
C GLY A 130 -8.93 -21.59 -20.22
N LYS A 131 -8.67 -22.90 -20.27
CA LYS A 131 -9.48 -23.93 -19.58
C LYS A 131 -8.59 -24.78 -18.67
N ILE A 132 -9.08 -25.09 -17.47
CA ILE A 132 -8.44 -26.03 -16.54
C ILE A 132 -9.25 -27.33 -16.55
N VAL A 133 -8.58 -28.46 -16.79
CA VAL A 133 -9.18 -29.79 -16.67
C VAL A 133 -8.97 -30.28 -15.25
N VAL A 134 -10.06 -30.60 -14.56
CA VAL A 134 -10.02 -31.21 -13.22
C VAL A 134 -10.30 -32.71 -13.33
N PRO A 135 -9.54 -33.58 -12.62
CA PRO A 135 -9.76 -35.02 -12.68
C PRO A 135 -11.14 -35.39 -12.11
N THR A 136 -11.83 -36.32 -12.78
CA THR A 136 -12.96 -37.04 -12.20
C THR A 136 -12.45 -38.14 -11.26
N LYS A 137 -13.10 -38.26 -10.09
CA LYS A 137 -12.84 -39.31 -9.09
C LYS A 137 -13.02 -40.71 -9.66
#